data_AF-A0A1Y4LDL9-F1
#
_entry.id   AF-A0A1Y4LDL9-F1
#
_cell.length_a   1.000
_cell.length_b   1.000
_cell.length_c   1.000
_cell.angle_alpha   90.00
_cell.angle_beta   90.00
_cell.angle_gamma   90.00
#
_symmetry.space_group_name_H-M   'P 1'
#
loop_
_entity.id
_entity.type
_entity.pdbx_description
1 polymer ?
#
loop_
_entity_poly.entity_id
_entity_poly.type
_entity_poly.pdbx_seq_one_letter_code
_entity_poly.pdbx_strand_id
1 'polypeptide(L)'
;MNNLFELQKEVQRISNQAAALSASLNAIEQKIAQFGEPTVQSPDFEKIKLLAANFPFKSHPIAALSRRAASLYLKILAKIILLSSDQRACMEQLVFLQWICTQASVDLPKLLHDANQVTMQTFEKIDQLLPKATQEQLIVDSLILANFTGQATQSALEYIVNLCVICNVPEKNLRTFSQIAKSVLQQKSNFYKKKNASILSYRSLFNHYLSPQQRDTLTQAQRYLVVEIPDSAVSQFRWKVKQQATVRTGDLIATYRKIRNSNITTNIVAHISGVLFQFHSNKTIYGVISTADDNKNDIRDWILKGARNEPD
;
A
#
# COMPACT_ATOMS: atom_id res chain seq x y z
N MET A 1 -34.41 -18.30 74.42
CA MET A 1 -35.00 -17.08 73.85
C MET A 1 -33.99 -16.17 73.13
N ASN A 2 -32.69 -16.14 73.50
CA ASN A 2 -31.70 -15.24 72.86
C ASN A 2 -31.45 -15.47 71.35
N ASN A 3 -31.61 -16.70 70.84
CA ASN A 3 -31.27 -17.02 69.45
C ASN A 3 -32.27 -16.46 68.42
N LEU A 4 -33.55 -16.30 68.80
CA LEU A 4 -34.60 -15.80 67.91
C LEU A 4 -34.48 -14.28 67.69
N PHE A 5 -34.04 -13.56 68.72
CA PHE A 5 -33.83 -12.11 68.68
C PHE A 5 -32.59 -11.73 67.85
N GLU A 6 -31.52 -12.51 67.98
CA GLU A 6 -30.32 -12.40 67.13
C GLU A 6 -30.67 -12.63 65.65
N LEU A 7 -31.44 -13.69 65.35
CA LEU A 7 -31.90 -13.98 63.98
C LEU A 7 -32.80 -12.86 63.42
N GLN A 8 -33.68 -12.27 64.24
CA GLN A 8 -34.50 -11.13 63.80
C GLN A 8 -33.64 -9.89 63.48
N LYS A 9 -32.60 -9.61 64.27
CA LYS A 9 -31.65 -8.54 63.98
C LYS A 9 -30.88 -8.79 62.69
N GLU A 10 -30.44 -10.02 62.45
CA GLU A 10 -29.70 -10.40 61.25
C GLU A 10 -30.56 -10.25 59.99
N VAL A 11 -31.82 -10.71 60.05
CA VAL A 11 -32.79 -10.55 58.95
C VAL A 11 -33.08 -9.08 58.67
N GLN A 12 -33.23 -8.25 59.72
CA GLN A 12 -33.44 -6.82 59.54
C GLN A 12 -32.21 -6.14 58.91
N ARG A 13 -31.00 -6.55 59.29
CA ARG A 13 -29.75 -6.05 58.72
C ARG A 13 -29.62 -6.39 57.24
N ILE A 14 -29.91 -7.63 56.87
CA ILE A 14 -29.87 -8.11 55.49
C ILE A 14 -30.92 -7.37 54.64
N SER A 15 -32.13 -7.19 55.17
CA SER A 15 -33.20 -6.44 54.50
C SER A 15 -32.78 -4.99 54.19
N ASN A 16 -32.16 -4.32 55.17
CA ASN A 16 -31.66 -2.96 54.98
C ASN A 16 -30.51 -2.89 53.94
N GLN A 17 -29.62 -3.89 53.92
CA GLN A 17 -28.56 -3.98 52.92
C GLN A 17 -29.10 -4.21 51.50
N ALA A 18 -30.10 -5.09 51.36
CA ALA A 18 -30.77 -5.35 50.08
C ALA A 18 -31.48 -4.10 49.56
N ALA A 19 -32.14 -3.33 50.43
CA ALA A 19 -32.76 -2.06 50.08
C ALA A 19 -31.74 -1.01 49.60
N ALA A 20 -30.59 -0.91 50.27
CA ALA A 20 -29.51 0.00 49.88
C ALA A 20 -28.86 -0.39 48.53
N LEU A 21 -28.68 -1.69 48.28
CA LEU A 21 -28.22 -2.23 47.00
C LEU A 21 -29.21 -1.93 45.88
N SER A 22 -30.50 -2.14 46.11
CA SER A 22 -31.56 -1.83 45.14
C SER A 22 -31.59 -0.34 44.79
N ALA A 23 -31.48 0.55 45.80
CA ALA A 23 -31.37 1.99 45.57
C ALA A 23 -30.12 2.38 44.77
N SER A 24 -28.99 1.71 45.03
CA SER A 24 -27.73 1.94 44.30
C SER A 24 -27.82 1.47 42.84
N LEU A 25 -28.44 0.31 42.60
CA LEU A 25 -28.70 -0.20 41.25
C LEU A 25 -29.62 0.73 40.46
N ASN A 26 -30.72 1.18 41.07
CA ASN A 26 -31.63 2.15 40.45
C ASN A 26 -30.93 3.48 40.15
N ALA A 27 -30.02 3.94 41.02
CA ALA A 27 -29.22 5.14 40.76
C ALA A 27 -28.21 4.95 39.62
N ILE A 28 -27.65 3.74 39.47
CA ILE A 28 -26.78 3.38 38.33
C ILE A 28 -27.60 3.33 37.04
N GLU A 29 -28.77 2.69 37.04
CA GLU A 29 -29.68 2.62 35.91
C GLU A 29 -30.17 4.01 35.48
N GLN A 30 -30.52 4.88 36.43
CA GLN A 30 -30.86 6.27 36.14
C GLN A 30 -29.67 7.05 35.57
N LYS A 31 -28.45 6.84 36.07
CA LYS A 31 -27.24 7.42 35.49
C LYS A 31 -27.03 6.93 34.06
N ILE A 32 -27.17 5.63 33.79
CA ILE A 32 -27.09 5.03 32.44
C ILE A 32 -28.14 5.64 31.51
N ALA A 33 -29.39 5.76 31.97
CA ALA A 33 -30.48 6.38 31.21
C ALA A 33 -30.24 7.88 30.93
N GLN A 34 -29.63 8.61 31.88
CA GLN A 34 -29.26 10.02 31.73
C GLN A 34 -28.11 10.24 30.75
N PHE A 35 -27.23 9.25 30.55
CA PHE A 35 -26.20 9.33 29.52
C PHE A 35 -26.75 9.21 28.10
N GLY A 36 -28.00 8.75 27.94
CA GLY A 36 -28.59 8.42 26.64
C GLY A 36 -27.79 7.32 25.94
N GLU A 37 -28.43 6.53 25.09
CA GLU A 37 -27.62 5.89 24.06
C GLU A 37 -27.04 7.05 23.22
N PRO A 38 -25.71 7.18 23.08
CA PRO A 38 -25.18 8.08 22.08
C PRO A 38 -25.90 7.68 20.79
N THR A 39 -26.60 8.62 20.16
CA THR A 39 -27.24 8.39 18.87
C THR A 39 -26.10 8.26 17.86
N VAL A 40 -25.46 7.09 17.86
CA VAL A 40 -24.48 6.67 16.87
C VAL A 40 -25.32 6.47 15.62
N GLN A 41 -25.47 7.53 14.82
CA GLN A 41 -25.96 7.37 13.47
C GLN A 41 -25.03 6.36 12.80
N SER A 42 -25.56 5.16 12.56
CA SER A 42 -24.86 4.12 11.82
C SER A 42 -24.32 4.73 10.53
N PRO A 43 -23.10 4.35 10.09
CA PRO A 43 -22.59 4.79 8.81
C PRO A 43 -23.62 4.51 7.70
N ASP A 44 -23.78 5.48 6.79
CA ASP A 44 -24.60 5.31 5.59
C ASP A 44 -23.83 4.44 4.59
N PHE A 45 -24.01 3.11 4.73
CA PHE A 45 -23.31 2.13 3.91
C PHE A 45 -23.69 2.18 2.43
N GLU A 46 -24.89 2.64 2.09
CA GLU A 46 -25.30 2.78 0.70
C GLU A 46 -24.59 3.96 0.04
N LYS A 47 -24.49 5.10 0.73
CA LYS A 47 -23.64 6.22 0.28
C LYS A 47 -22.17 5.81 0.17
N ILE A 48 -21.65 5.06 1.14
CA ILE A 48 -20.27 4.56 1.11
C ILE A 48 -20.02 3.66 -0.11
N LYS A 49 -20.92 2.73 -0.42
CA LYS A 49 -20.84 1.88 -1.62
C LYS A 49 -20.85 2.71 -2.91
N LEU A 50 -21.74 3.70 -2.99
CA LEU A 50 -21.85 4.57 -4.16
C LEU A 50 -20.55 5.36 -4.40
N LEU A 51 -19.97 5.93 -3.35
CA LEU A 51 -18.71 6.68 -3.44
C LEU A 51 -17.54 5.75 -3.79
N ALA A 52 -17.48 4.56 -3.20
CA ALA A 52 -16.44 3.57 -3.47
C ALA A 52 -16.48 3.04 -4.92
N ALA A 53 -17.65 2.94 -5.54
CA ALA A 53 -17.79 2.56 -6.94
C ALA A 53 -17.18 3.59 -7.91
N ASN A 54 -17.09 4.85 -7.50
CA ASN A 54 -16.52 5.95 -8.29
C ASN A 54 -15.04 6.22 -7.98
N PHE A 55 -14.39 5.35 -7.20
CA PHE A 55 -12.98 5.52 -6.86
C PHE A 55 -12.11 5.35 -8.12
N PRO A 56 -11.22 6.29 -8.48
CA PRO A 56 -10.49 6.30 -9.76
C PRO A 56 -9.34 5.28 -9.84
N PHE A 57 -9.24 4.36 -8.88
CA PHE A 57 -8.15 3.41 -8.77
C PHE A 57 -8.44 2.13 -9.56
N LYS A 58 -7.36 1.49 -10.05
CA LYS A 58 -7.42 0.19 -10.73
C LYS A 58 -7.61 -0.94 -9.72
N SER A 59 -7.92 -2.14 -10.22
CA SER A 59 -8.10 -3.32 -9.36
C SER A 59 -6.93 -3.53 -8.39
N HIS A 60 -7.28 -3.75 -7.13
CA HIS A 60 -6.34 -3.95 -6.04
C HIS A 60 -5.80 -5.39 -6.04
N PRO A 61 -4.51 -5.63 -5.72
CA PRO A 61 -3.92 -6.97 -5.70
C PRO A 61 -4.63 -8.00 -4.79
N ILE A 62 -5.45 -7.52 -3.83
CA ILE A 62 -6.27 -8.38 -2.96
C ILE A 62 -7.24 -9.28 -3.74
N ALA A 63 -7.63 -8.90 -4.95
CA ALA A 63 -8.53 -9.69 -5.80
C ALA A 63 -7.96 -11.07 -6.15
N ALA A 64 -6.64 -11.24 -6.10
CA ALA A 64 -5.97 -12.51 -6.35
C ALA A 64 -5.86 -13.42 -5.12
N LEU A 65 -6.23 -12.93 -3.92
CA LEU A 65 -6.11 -13.70 -2.68
C LEU A 65 -7.29 -14.67 -2.48
N SER A 66 -7.03 -15.75 -1.73
CA SER A 66 -8.12 -16.59 -1.23
C SER A 66 -9.05 -15.78 -0.32
N ARG A 67 -10.33 -16.16 -0.25
CA ARG A 67 -11.33 -15.49 0.61
C ARG A 67 -10.86 -15.37 2.07
N ARG A 68 -10.18 -16.40 2.59
CA ARG A 68 -9.65 -16.41 3.97
C ARG A 68 -8.52 -15.40 4.15
N ALA A 69 -7.58 -15.35 3.20
CA ALA A 69 -6.47 -14.39 3.22
C ALA A 69 -6.97 -12.94 3.04
N ALA A 70 -7.88 -12.69 2.09
CA ALA A 70 -8.49 -11.39 1.89
C ALA A 70 -9.29 -10.92 3.11
N SER A 71 -10.05 -11.82 3.75
CA SER A 71 -10.78 -11.50 4.98
C SER A 71 -9.83 -11.13 6.12
N LEU A 72 -8.73 -11.88 6.32
CA LEU A 72 -7.70 -11.52 7.32
C LEU A 72 -7.13 -10.13 7.05
N TYR A 73 -6.71 -9.88 5.81
CA TYR A 73 -6.15 -8.60 5.36
C TYR A 73 -7.09 -7.43 5.68
N LEU A 74 -8.36 -7.56 5.28
CA LEU A 74 -9.37 -6.54 5.48
C LEU A 74 -9.73 -6.32 6.96
N LYS A 75 -9.70 -7.37 7.79
CA LYS A 75 -9.94 -7.23 9.25
C LYS A 75 -8.86 -6.40 9.91
N ILE A 76 -7.61 -6.57 9.48
CA ILE A 76 -6.48 -5.78 9.97
C ILE A 76 -6.65 -4.30 9.58
N LEU A 77 -7.03 -4.01 8.33
CA LEU A 77 -7.31 -2.64 7.89
C LEU A 77 -8.49 -2.01 8.62
N ALA A 78 -9.59 -2.76 8.78
CA ALA A 78 -10.75 -2.30 9.54
C ALA A 78 -10.39 -1.95 10.99
N LYS A 79 -9.50 -2.72 11.62
CA LYS A 79 -9.03 -2.42 12.98
C LYS A 79 -8.33 -1.07 13.08
N ILE A 80 -7.58 -0.65 12.05
CA ILE A 80 -6.94 0.67 12.02
C ILE A 80 -7.98 1.79 12.06
N ILE A 81 -9.08 1.66 11.31
CA ILE A 81 -10.19 2.65 11.34
C ILE A 81 -10.80 2.71 12.74
N LEU A 82 -11.03 1.55 13.37
CA LEU A 82 -11.58 1.48 14.72
C LEU A 82 -10.66 2.08 15.79
N LEU A 83 -9.35 2.14 15.52
CA LEU A 83 -8.34 2.78 16.39
C LEU A 83 -8.16 4.28 16.11
N SER A 84 -8.74 4.79 15.02
CA SER A 84 -8.48 6.14 14.51
C SER A 84 -9.32 7.25 15.17
N SER A 85 -10.26 6.94 16.07
CA SER A 85 -11.04 7.98 16.76
C SER A 85 -11.87 7.46 17.93
N ASP A 86 -12.15 8.37 18.88
CA ASP A 86 -13.38 8.40 19.67
C ASP A 86 -14.59 8.15 18.75
N GLN A 87 -15.00 6.89 18.66
CA GLN A 87 -16.27 6.34 18.16
C GLN A 87 -16.74 6.67 16.73
N ARG A 88 -16.04 7.47 15.92
CA ARG A 88 -16.50 7.80 14.55
C ARG A 88 -15.49 7.42 13.48
N ALA A 89 -15.69 6.26 12.88
CA ALA A 89 -15.04 5.92 11.61
C ALA A 89 -15.36 7.02 10.58
N CYS A 90 -14.31 7.66 10.07
CA CYS A 90 -14.48 8.76 9.13
C CYS A 90 -14.98 8.22 7.77
N MET A 91 -15.91 8.93 7.13
CA MET A 91 -16.59 8.47 5.91
C MET A 91 -15.59 8.13 4.80
N GLU A 92 -14.54 8.93 4.65
CA GLU A 92 -13.50 8.81 3.64
C GLU A 92 -12.67 7.52 3.82
N GLN A 93 -12.33 7.17 5.07
CA GLN A 93 -11.64 5.92 5.40
C GLN A 93 -12.53 4.70 5.08
N LEU A 94 -13.82 4.79 5.40
CA LEU A 94 -14.78 3.73 5.08
C LEU A 94 -15.00 3.58 3.58
N VAL A 95 -15.02 4.67 2.82
CA VAL A 95 -15.09 4.64 1.35
C VAL A 95 -13.87 3.95 0.75
N PHE A 96 -12.66 4.28 1.23
CA PHE A 96 -11.45 3.60 0.78
C PHE A 96 -11.46 2.10 1.13
N LEU A 97 -11.81 1.75 2.37
CA LEU A 97 -11.92 0.34 2.78
C LEU A 97 -13.01 -0.40 2.00
N GLN A 98 -14.17 0.22 1.76
CA GLN A 98 -15.25 -0.33 0.96
C GLN A 98 -14.77 -0.64 -0.46
N TRP A 99 -14.01 0.27 -1.06
CA TRP A 99 -13.43 0.05 -2.39
C TRP A 99 -12.56 -1.21 -2.39
N ILE A 100 -11.68 -1.42 -1.40
CA ILE A 100 -10.89 -2.67 -1.29
C ILE A 100 -11.82 -3.88 -1.07
N CYS A 101 -12.85 -3.75 -0.23
CA CYS A 101 -13.82 -4.81 0.05
C CYS A 101 -14.54 -5.30 -1.22
N THR A 102 -14.88 -4.40 -2.16
CA THR A 102 -15.50 -4.79 -3.43
C THR A 102 -14.61 -5.72 -4.26
N GLN A 103 -13.28 -5.53 -4.19
CA GLN A 103 -12.31 -6.35 -4.93
C GLN A 103 -12.20 -7.78 -4.38
N ALA A 104 -12.61 -7.99 -3.12
CA ALA A 104 -12.59 -9.29 -2.45
C ALA A 104 -13.99 -9.89 -2.21
N SER A 105 -15.06 -9.21 -2.68
CA SER A 105 -16.45 -9.57 -2.40
C SER A 105 -16.73 -9.77 -0.89
N VAL A 106 -16.21 -8.86 -0.07
CA VAL A 106 -16.43 -8.83 1.38
C VAL A 106 -17.43 -7.72 1.73
N ASP A 107 -18.37 -8.03 2.62
CA ASP A 107 -19.35 -7.05 3.10
C ASP A 107 -18.74 -6.20 4.23
N LEU A 108 -18.74 -4.87 4.04
CA LEU A 108 -18.10 -3.93 4.98
C LEU A 108 -18.80 -3.89 6.36
N PRO A 109 -20.14 -3.79 6.49
CA PRO A 109 -20.82 -3.88 7.77
C PRO A 109 -20.40 -5.11 8.58
N LYS A 110 -20.44 -6.30 7.96
CA LYS A 110 -19.99 -7.54 8.60
C LYS A 110 -18.50 -7.48 8.97
N LEU A 111 -17.66 -6.93 8.10
CA LEU A 111 -16.23 -6.78 8.36
C LEU A 111 -15.94 -5.91 9.59
N LEU A 112 -16.62 -4.77 9.73
CA LEU A 112 -16.44 -3.86 10.86
C LEU A 112 -16.85 -4.53 12.18
N HIS A 113 -17.94 -5.30 12.16
CA HIS A 113 -18.35 -6.10 13.31
C HIS A 113 -17.28 -7.14 13.69
N ASP A 114 -16.80 -7.90 12.70
CA ASP A 114 -15.76 -8.92 12.88
C ASP A 114 -14.41 -8.32 13.34
N ALA A 115 -14.09 -7.09 12.94
CA ALA A 115 -12.82 -6.43 13.26
C ALA A 115 -12.68 -6.12 14.76
N ASN A 116 -13.78 -5.98 15.49
CA ASN A 116 -13.75 -5.87 16.96
C ASN A 116 -13.23 -7.14 17.64
N GLN A 117 -13.28 -8.29 16.96
CA GLN A 117 -12.85 -9.59 17.47
C GLN A 117 -11.42 -9.95 17.05
N VAL A 118 -10.66 -9.01 16.46
CA VAL A 118 -9.25 -9.23 16.12
C VAL A 118 -8.44 -9.42 17.41
N THR A 119 -7.73 -10.54 17.49
CA THR A 119 -6.91 -10.95 18.66
C THR A 119 -5.49 -11.30 18.23
N MET A 120 -4.62 -11.66 19.18
CA MET A 120 -3.25 -12.13 18.87
C MET A 120 -3.23 -13.30 17.87
N GLN A 121 -4.18 -14.23 17.96
CA GLN A 121 -4.33 -15.36 17.02
C GLN A 121 -4.64 -14.92 15.58
N THR A 122 -5.12 -13.69 15.38
CA THR A 122 -5.31 -13.11 14.05
C THR A 122 -3.96 -12.80 13.41
N PHE A 123 -3.00 -12.27 14.18
CA PHE A 123 -1.67 -11.91 13.69
C PHE A 123 -0.81 -13.14 13.38
N GLU A 124 -0.90 -14.21 14.16
CA GLU A 124 -0.18 -15.48 13.92
C GLU A 124 -0.49 -16.09 12.55
N LYS A 125 -1.63 -15.75 11.96
CA LYS A 125 -2.07 -16.25 10.66
C LYS A 125 -1.52 -15.42 9.49
N ILE A 126 -0.86 -14.30 9.74
CA ILE A 126 -0.33 -13.41 8.69
C ILE A 126 0.71 -14.14 7.85
N ASP A 127 1.74 -14.71 8.47
CA ASP A 127 2.81 -15.41 7.75
C ASP A 127 2.33 -16.68 7.05
N GLN A 128 1.27 -17.31 7.59
CA GLN A 128 0.70 -18.52 7.02
C GLN A 128 -0.18 -18.24 5.79
N LEU A 129 -0.86 -17.10 5.74
CA LEU A 129 -1.90 -16.82 4.75
C LEU A 129 -1.53 -15.73 3.75
N LEU A 130 -0.61 -14.82 4.10
CA LEU A 130 -0.25 -13.67 3.27
C LEU A 130 1.18 -13.84 2.71
N PRO A 131 1.34 -13.94 1.38
CA PRO A 131 2.65 -13.87 0.75
C PRO A 131 3.37 -12.58 1.11
N LYS A 132 4.72 -12.58 1.11
CA LYS A 132 5.52 -11.43 1.52
C LYS A 132 5.16 -10.13 0.79
N ALA A 133 4.95 -10.19 -0.53
CA ALA A 133 4.53 -9.02 -1.31
C ALA A 133 3.16 -8.45 -0.86
N THR A 134 2.25 -9.32 -0.44
CA THR A 134 0.94 -8.92 0.12
C THR A 134 1.08 -8.35 1.53
N GLN A 135 2.03 -8.83 2.34
CA GLN A 135 2.32 -8.23 3.64
C GLN A 135 2.86 -6.80 3.48
N GLU A 136 3.75 -6.56 2.52
CA GLU A 136 4.23 -5.20 2.22
C GLU A 136 3.09 -4.28 1.74
N GLN A 137 2.21 -4.79 0.88
CA GLN A 137 0.98 -4.08 0.48
C GLN A 137 0.10 -3.73 1.68
N LEU A 138 -0.08 -4.67 2.62
CA LEU A 138 -0.86 -4.46 3.83
C LEU A 138 -0.33 -3.28 4.64
N ILE A 139 0.99 -3.16 4.78
CA ILE A 139 1.61 -2.03 5.49
C ILE A 139 1.38 -0.71 4.75
N VAL A 140 1.54 -0.68 3.42
CA VAL A 140 1.29 0.52 2.62
C VAL A 140 -0.17 0.97 2.73
N ASP A 141 -1.12 0.05 2.59
CA ASP A 141 -2.55 0.34 2.71
C ASP A 141 -2.92 0.78 4.12
N SER A 142 -2.29 0.20 5.13
CA SER A 142 -2.45 0.60 6.54
C SER A 142 -2.02 2.05 6.76
N LEU A 143 -0.87 2.44 6.19
CA LEU A 143 -0.36 3.81 6.27
C LEU A 143 -1.25 4.80 5.50
N ILE A 144 -1.74 4.42 4.31
CA ILE A 144 -2.68 5.22 3.53
C ILE A 144 -3.97 5.44 4.34
N LEU A 145 -4.56 4.36 4.85
CA LEU A 145 -5.83 4.38 5.56
C LEU A 145 -5.74 5.18 6.87
N ALA A 146 -4.67 5.00 7.64
CA ALA A 146 -4.46 5.73 8.88
C ALA A 146 -4.27 7.25 8.67
N ASN A 147 -3.74 7.67 7.52
CA ASN A 147 -3.47 9.07 7.20
C ASN A 147 -4.46 9.67 6.18
N PHE A 148 -5.55 8.96 5.89
CA PHE A 148 -6.48 9.35 4.82
C PHE A 148 -7.16 10.69 5.11
N THR A 149 -7.40 10.99 6.39
CA THR A 149 -8.13 12.17 6.88
C THR A 149 -7.23 13.17 7.59
N GLY A 150 -5.91 13.02 7.48
CA GLY A 150 -4.93 13.85 8.17
C GLY A 150 -3.84 13.02 8.84
N GLN A 151 -3.35 13.49 9.98
CA GLN A 151 -2.33 12.77 10.73
C GLN A 151 -2.94 11.58 11.48
N ALA A 152 -2.35 10.40 11.30
CA ALA A 152 -2.75 9.20 12.02
C ALA A 152 -2.67 9.38 13.55
N THR A 153 -3.60 8.74 14.28
CA THR A 153 -3.56 8.70 15.74
C THR A 153 -2.36 7.88 16.25
N GLN A 154 -1.91 8.16 17.47
CA GLN A 154 -0.83 7.39 18.09
C GLN A 154 -1.18 5.89 18.15
N SER A 155 -2.40 5.55 18.57
CA SER A 155 -2.87 4.15 18.64
C SER A 155 -2.83 3.44 17.28
N ALA A 156 -3.21 4.14 16.21
CA ALA A 156 -3.11 3.59 14.86
C ALA A 156 -1.65 3.39 14.44
N LEU A 157 -0.76 4.34 14.74
CA LEU A 157 0.67 4.23 14.42
C LEU A 157 1.35 3.09 15.20
N GLU A 158 1.09 2.95 16.50
CA GLU A 158 1.60 1.84 17.32
C GLU A 158 1.14 0.49 16.77
N TYR A 159 -0.12 0.39 16.35
CA TYR A 159 -0.66 -0.80 15.72
C TYR A 159 0.07 -1.14 14.41
N ILE A 160 0.35 -0.13 13.57
CA ILE A 160 1.10 -0.30 12.31
C ILE A 160 2.56 -0.69 12.58
N VAL A 161 3.20 -0.14 13.60
CA VAL A 161 4.57 -0.54 13.99
C VAL A 161 4.59 -2.00 14.42
N ASN A 162 3.62 -2.44 15.23
CA ASN A 162 3.50 -3.86 15.61
C ASN A 162 3.29 -4.76 14.39
N LEU A 163 2.45 -4.34 13.44
CA LEU A 163 2.30 -5.04 12.16
C LEU A 163 3.63 -5.14 11.38
N CYS A 164 4.44 -4.08 11.37
CA CYS A 164 5.74 -4.10 10.71
C CYS A 164 6.70 -5.11 11.36
N VAL A 165 6.68 -5.23 12.70
CA VAL A 165 7.46 -6.23 13.44
C VAL A 165 7.02 -7.64 13.06
N ILE A 166 5.70 -7.91 13.09
CA ILE A 166 5.13 -9.22 12.74
C ILE A 166 5.50 -9.59 11.29
N CYS A 167 5.29 -8.67 10.36
CA CYS A 167 5.61 -8.87 8.96
C CYS A 167 7.12 -8.81 8.67
N ASN A 168 8.00 -8.68 9.67
CA ASN A 168 9.45 -8.55 9.53
C ASN A 168 9.86 -7.54 8.43
N VAL A 169 9.37 -6.29 8.56
CA VAL A 169 9.64 -5.18 7.64
C VAL A 169 10.82 -4.36 8.18
N PRO A 170 11.94 -4.26 7.44
CA PRO A 170 13.07 -3.45 7.84
C PRO A 170 12.73 -1.96 7.94
N GLU A 171 13.38 -1.22 8.85
CA GLU A 171 13.17 0.22 9.03
C GLU A 171 13.35 1.02 7.72
N LYS A 172 14.35 0.66 6.89
CA LYS A 172 14.57 1.33 5.59
C LYS A 172 13.33 1.20 4.67
N ASN A 173 12.65 0.06 4.74
CA ASN A 173 11.47 -0.21 3.92
C ASN A 173 10.29 0.59 4.46
N LEU A 174 10.13 0.67 5.80
CA LEU A 174 9.08 1.48 6.42
C LEU A 174 9.15 2.95 6.00
N ARG A 175 10.35 3.56 5.97
CA ARG A 175 10.52 4.92 5.44
C ARG A 175 10.04 5.03 3.99
N THR A 176 10.36 4.05 3.15
CA THR A 176 9.94 4.01 1.74
C THR A 176 8.42 3.82 1.63
N PHE A 177 7.82 2.94 2.43
CA PHE A 177 6.38 2.69 2.47
C PHE A 177 5.59 3.93 2.91
N SER A 178 6.09 4.68 3.89
CA SER A 178 5.51 5.97 4.30
C SER A 178 5.57 7.01 3.18
N GLN A 179 6.66 7.04 2.40
CA GLN A 179 6.75 7.92 1.22
C GLN A 179 5.78 7.49 0.11
N ILE A 180 5.62 6.18 -0.12
CA ILE A 180 4.62 5.64 -1.05
C ILE A 180 3.22 6.07 -0.62
N ALA A 181 2.83 5.81 0.63
CA ALA A 181 1.53 6.19 1.17
C ALA A 181 1.25 7.69 1.00
N LYS A 182 2.24 8.53 1.35
CA LYS A 182 2.17 9.98 1.12
C LYS A 182 1.99 10.33 -0.35
N SER A 183 2.70 9.67 -1.26
CA SER A 183 2.60 9.94 -2.70
C SER A 183 1.22 9.58 -3.26
N VAL A 184 0.65 8.47 -2.77
CA VAL A 184 -0.70 8.01 -3.11
C VAL A 184 -1.76 8.97 -2.58
N LEU A 185 -1.63 9.46 -1.35
CA LEU A 185 -2.59 10.41 -0.79
C LEU A 185 -2.52 11.79 -1.47
N GLN A 186 -1.31 12.26 -1.81
CA GLN A 186 -1.14 13.59 -2.39
C GLN A 186 -1.37 13.63 -3.90
N GLN A 187 -1.23 12.50 -4.61
CA GLN A 187 -1.42 12.38 -6.06
C GLN A 187 -0.58 13.38 -6.90
N LYS A 188 0.54 13.88 -6.35
CA LYS A 188 1.42 14.85 -7.03
C LYS A 188 2.43 14.14 -7.94
N SER A 189 2.58 14.63 -9.18
CA SER A 189 3.47 14.04 -10.20
C SER A 189 4.96 14.09 -9.84
N ASN A 190 5.37 15.01 -8.95
CA ASN A 190 6.76 15.19 -8.56
C ASN A 190 7.35 14.04 -7.72
N PHE A 191 6.50 13.18 -7.13
CA PHE A 191 6.93 12.01 -6.38
C PHE A 191 7.47 10.89 -7.28
N TYR A 192 7.03 10.83 -8.53
CA TYR A 192 7.34 9.74 -9.46
C TYR A 192 8.56 10.06 -10.35
N LYS A 193 9.43 10.98 -9.91
CA LYS A 193 10.65 11.38 -10.59
C LYS A 193 11.85 10.55 -10.12
N LYS A 194 12.89 10.40 -10.97
CA LYS A 194 14.13 9.63 -10.71
C LYS A 194 14.77 9.92 -9.34
N LYS A 195 14.68 11.16 -8.84
CA LYS A 195 15.18 11.55 -7.51
C LYS A 195 14.63 10.71 -6.34
N ASN A 196 13.52 9.99 -6.54
CA ASN A 196 12.92 9.08 -5.58
C ASN A 196 13.08 7.62 -6.03
N ALA A 197 14.29 7.22 -6.46
CA ALA A 197 14.56 5.88 -7.00
C ALA A 197 14.17 4.71 -6.07
N SER A 198 14.22 4.91 -4.74
CA SER A 198 13.76 3.93 -3.76
C SER A 198 12.28 3.58 -3.92
N ILE A 199 11.42 4.58 -4.16
CA ILE A 199 9.99 4.39 -4.38
C ILE A 199 9.75 3.60 -5.67
N LEU A 200 10.50 3.90 -6.73
CA LEU A 200 10.34 3.25 -8.05
C LEU A 200 10.57 1.73 -7.98
N SER A 201 11.42 1.27 -7.06
CA SER A 201 11.70 -0.16 -6.84
C SER A 201 10.50 -0.94 -6.29
N TYR A 202 9.53 -0.23 -5.69
CA TYR A 202 8.30 -0.80 -5.12
C TYR A 202 7.05 -0.47 -5.96
N ARG A 203 7.22 -0.21 -7.26
CA ARG A 203 6.13 0.15 -8.19
C ARG A 203 4.90 -0.75 -8.05
N SER A 204 5.08 -2.05 -7.88
CA SER A 204 3.98 -3.01 -7.74
C SER A 204 3.06 -2.71 -6.55
N LEU A 205 3.54 -2.04 -5.51
CA LEU A 205 2.76 -1.75 -4.30
C LEU A 205 1.79 -0.56 -4.46
N PHE A 206 1.95 0.27 -5.48
CA PHE A 206 1.15 1.49 -5.63
C PHE A 206 0.69 1.80 -7.04
N ASN A 207 1.12 1.05 -8.05
CA ASN A 207 0.76 1.33 -9.44
C ASN A 207 -0.77 1.34 -9.68
N HIS A 208 -1.54 0.54 -8.93
CA HIS A 208 -3.01 0.52 -9.03
C HIS A 208 -3.69 1.77 -8.47
N TYR A 209 -2.98 2.56 -7.65
CA TYR A 209 -3.45 3.84 -7.13
C TYR A 209 -3.19 5.03 -8.05
N LEU A 210 -2.58 4.81 -9.22
CA LEU A 210 -2.11 5.87 -10.09
C LEU A 210 -3.01 6.06 -11.32
N SER A 211 -3.23 7.34 -11.66
CA SER A 211 -3.86 7.73 -12.92
C SER A 211 -2.98 7.30 -14.12
N PRO A 212 -3.57 7.16 -15.33
CA PRO A 212 -2.79 6.84 -16.53
C PRO A 212 -1.57 7.76 -16.72
N GLN A 213 -1.76 9.07 -16.60
CA GLN A 213 -0.69 10.06 -16.77
C GLN A 213 0.45 9.90 -15.75
N GLN A 214 0.11 9.58 -14.49
CA GLN A 214 1.13 9.34 -13.47
C GLN A 214 1.91 8.05 -13.74
N ARG A 215 1.24 6.99 -14.22
CA ARG A 215 1.89 5.74 -14.62
C ARG A 215 2.84 5.96 -15.80
N ASP A 216 2.44 6.78 -16.77
CA ASP A 216 3.31 7.14 -17.89
C ASP A 216 4.55 7.92 -17.41
N THR A 217 4.35 8.87 -16.49
CA THR A 217 5.45 9.60 -15.85
C THR A 217 6.40 8.65 -15.10
N LEU A 218 5.85 7.68 -14.37
CA LEU A 218 6.61 6.67 -13.63
C LEU A 218 7.42 5.77 -14.57
N THR A 219 6.81 5.27 -15.65
CA THR A 219 7.49 4.49 -16.68
C THR A 219 8.63 5.30 -17.31
N GLN A 220 8.39 6.56 -17.66
CA GLN A 220 9.43 7.44 -18.21
C GLN A 220 10.60 7.66 -17.23
N ALA A 221 10.33 7.78 -15.93
CA ALA A 221 11.36 7.91 -14.91
C ALA A 221 12.23 6.65 -14.73
N GLN A 222 11.77 5.50 -15.24
CA GLN A 222 12.49 4.22 -15.22
C GLN A 222 13.21 3.90 -16.53
N ARG A 223 13.15 4.79 -17.54
CA ARG A 223 13.94 4.67 -18.77
C ARG A 223 15.35 5.17 -18.54
N TYR A 224 16.33 4.37 -18.96
CA TYR A 224 17.75 4.73 -18.93
C TYR A 224 18.37 4.51 -20.30
N LEU A 225 18.95 5.58 -20.84
CA LEU A 225 19.69 5.52 -22.09
C LEU A 225 21.05 4.88 -21.83
N VAL A 226 21.31 3.74 -22.46
CA VAL A 226 22.56 2.96 -22.28
C VAL A 226 23.38 2.85 -23.55
N VAL A 227 22.79 3.12 -24.71
CA VAL A 227 23.50 3.25 -25.99
C VAL A 227 22.92 4.44 -26.73
N GLU A 228 23.77 5.39 -27.10
CA GLU A 228 23.48 6.46 -28.06
C GLU A 228 24.73 6.66 -28.91
N ILE A 229 24.73 6.12 -30.12
CA ILE A 229 25.93 6.08 -30.96
C ILE A 229 25.56 6.45 -32.39
N PRO A 230 26.07 7.57 -32.94
CA PRO A 230 25.92 7.89 -34.35
C PRO A 230 26.61 6.85 -35.24
N ASP A 231 25.98 6.48 -36.36
CA ASP A 231 26.55 5.56 -37.36
C ASP A 231 27.92 6.05 -37.85
N SER A 232 28.10 7.37 -37.96
CA SER A 232 29.36 8.00 -38.37
C SER A 232 30.49 7.87 -37.35
N ALA A 233 30.21 7.43 -36.12
CA ALA A 233 31.21 7.27 -35.07
C ALA A 233 31.77 5.84 -34.99
N VAL A 234 31.06 4.85 -35.54
CA VAL A 234 31.34 3.43 -35.30
C VAL A 234 31.34 2.55 -36.55
N SER A 235 32.10 1.47 -36.47
CA SER A 235 32.12 0.38 -37.43
C SER A 235 31.89 -0.94 -36.70
N GLN A 236 31.35 -1.94 -37.41
CA GLN A 236 31.11 -3.29 -36.87
C GLN A 236 30.29 -3.32 -35.57
N PHE A 237 29.34 -2.40 -35.40
CA PHE A 237 28.42 -2.42 -34.27
C PHE A 237 27.61 -3.74 -34.26
N ARG A 238 27.51 -4.39 -33.11
CA ARG A 238 26.71 -5.61 -32.91
C ARG A 238 26.05 -5.60 -31.54
N TRP A 239 24.73 -5.83 -31.52
CA TRP A 239 24.03 -6.20 -30.30
C TRP A 239 24.46 -7.61 -29.86
N LYS A 240 24.65 -7.79 -28.56
CA LYS A 240 24.96 -9.08 -27.94
C LYS A 240 23.75 -9.72 -27.25
N VAL A 241 22.69 -8.94 -27.08
CA VAL A 241 21.41 -9.36 -26.52
C VAL A 241 20.30 -9.06 -27.53
N LYS A 242 19.19 -9.79 -27.45
CA LYS A 242 18.04 -9.61 -28.35
C LYS A 242 17.19 -8.40 -27.93
N GLN A 243 16.38 -7.91 -28.86
CA GLN A 243 15.33 -6.93 -28.58
C GLN A 243 14.40 -7.45 -27.47
N GLN A 244 14.07 -6.59 -26.50
CA GLN A 244 13.23 -6.91 -25.33
C GLN A 244 13.77 -8.04 -24.45
N ALA A 245 15.07 -8.30 -24.49
CA ALA A 245 15.69 -9.22 -23.55
C ALA A 245 15.82 -8.59 -22.15
N THR A 246 15.59 -9.40 -21.12
CA THR A 246 15.98 -9.05 -19.75
C THR A 246 17.49 -9.06 -19.63
N VAL A 247 18.05 -7.97 -19.12
CA VAL A 247 19.49 -7.80 -18.86
C VAL A 247 19.71 -7.47 -17.39
N ARG A 248 20.82 -7.95 -16.85
CA ARG A 248 21.29 -7.68 -15.50
C ARG A 248 22.45 -6.70 -15.53
N THR A 249 22.66 -5.99 -14.43
CA THR A 249 23.83 -5.13 -14.26
C THR A 249 25.11 -5.95 -14.48
N GLY A 250 25.98 -5.46 -15.36
CA GLY A 250 27.22 -6.12 -15.78
C GLY A 250 27.11 -6.90 -17.10
N ASP A 251 25.91 -7.18 -17.61
CA ASP A 251 25.74 -7.93 -18.85
C ASP A 251 26.31 -7.17 -20.05
N LEU A 252 27.02 -7.87 -20.93
CA LEU A 252 27.49 -7.30 -22.20
C LEU A 252 26.30 -7.13 -23.16
N ILE A 253 25.92 -5.88 -23.44
CA ILE A 253 24.75 -5.56 -24.27
C ILE A 253 25.10 -5.31 -25.73
N ALA A 254 26.26 -4.71 -26.01
CA ALA A 254 26.70 -4.42 -27.37
C ALA A 254 28.22 -4.33 -27.48
N THR A 255 28.72 -4.45 -28.70
CA THR A 255 30.14 -4.24 -29.03
C THR A 255 30.28 -3.42 -30.30
N TYR A 256 31.29 -2.57 -30.39
CA TYR A 256 31.56 -1.78 -31.60
C TYR A 256 33.03 -1.41 -31.72
N ARG A 257 33.46 -0.99 -32.91
CA ARG A 257 34.80 -0.40 -33.14
C ARG A 257 34.65 1.07 -33.49
N LYS A 258 35.47 1.94 -32.91
CA LYS A 258 35.48 3.37 -33.28
C LYS A 258 36.10 3.51 -34.66
N ILE A 259 35.51 4.31 -35.56
CA ILE A 259 36.06 4.49 -36.92
C ILE A 259 37.51 5.04 -36.88
N ARG A 260 37.80 5.94 -35.92
CA ARG A 260 39.14 6.51 -35.74
C ARG A 260 40.15 5.57 -35.06
N ASN A 261 39.71 4.42 -34.53
CA ASN A 261 40.57 3.48 -33.82
C ASN A 261 40.07 2.04 -34.01
N SER A 262 40.14 1.57 -35.26
CA SER A 262 39.49 0.34 -35.76
C SER A 262 40.09 -0.97 -35.22
N ASN A 263 41.20 -0.89 -34.49
CA ASN A 263 41.89 -2.07 -33.94
C ASN A 263 41.35 -2.51 -32.57
N ILE A 264 40.57 -1.67 -31.89
CA ILE A 264 40.05 -1.96 -30.54
C ILE A 264 38.54 -2.12 -30.58
N THR A 265 38.06 -3.27 -30.11
CA THR A 265 36.63 -3.51 -29.88
C THR A 265 36.24 -2.93 -28.52
N THR A 266 35.30 -1.99 -28.52
CA THR A 266 34.67 -1.44 -27.31
C THR A 266 33.47 -2.29 -26.93
N ASN A 267 33.37 -2.60 -25.65
CA ASN A 267 32.24 -3.29 -25.05
C ASN A 267 31.31 -2.27 -24.37
N ILE A 268 30.01 -2.44 -24.54
CA ILE A 268 29.00 -1.71 -23.78
C ILE A 268 28.32 -2.71 -22.85
N VAL A 269 28.35 -2.42 -21.55
CA VAL A 269 27.74 -3.24 -20.50
C VAL A 269 26.51 -2.55 -19.93
N ALA A 270 25.55 -3.32 -19.44
CA ALA A 270 24.39 -2.79 -18.75
C ALA A 270 24.80 -2.27 -17.35
N HIS A 271 24.62 -0.98 -17.10
CA HIS A 271 24.85 -0.39 -15.77
C HIS A 271 23.66 -0.58 -14.82
N ILE A 272 22.49 -0.92 -15.37
CA ILE A 272 21.27 -1.20 -14.62
C ILE A 272 20.62 -2.49 -15.15
N SER A 273 19.80 -3.11 -14.30
CA SER A 273 19.00 -4.28 -14.69
C SER A 273 17.64 -3.85 -15.22
N GLY A 274 17.09 -4.58 -16.20
CA GLY A 274 15.77 -4.29 -16.78
C GLY A 274 15.56 -4.99 -18.11
N VAL A 275 14.68 -4.44 -18.94
CA VAL A 275 14.41 -4.92 -20.31
C VAL A 275 15.05 -3.96 -21.31
N LEU A 276 15.88 -4.49 -22.21
CA LEU A 276 16.56 -3.68 -23.23
C LEU A 276 15.69 -3.50 -24.47
N PHE A 277 15.47 -2.23 -24.83
CA PHE A 277 14.82 -1.81 -26.07
C PHE A 277 15.86 -1.19 -27.01
N GLN A 278 15.96 -1.74 -28.21
CA GLN A 278 16.91 -1.39 -29.25
C GLN A 278 16.18 -0.78 -30.45
N PHE A 279 16.68 0.34 -30.95
CA PHE A 279 16.17 0.94 -32.18
C PHE A 279 17.22 1.79 -32.86
N HIS A 280 16.93 2.12 -34.11
CA HIS A 280 17.76 2.98 -34.94
C HIS A 280 16.90 4.16 -35.41
N SER A 281 17.38 5.40 -35.23
CA SER A 281 16.68 6.60 -35.68
C SER A 281 17.67 7.71 -36.01
N ASN A 282 17.44 8.44 -37.09
CA ASN A 282 18.27 9.58 -37.51
C ASN A 282 19.78 9.27 -37.62
N LYS A 283 20.14 8.08 -38.11
CA LYS A 283 21.53 7.59 -38.20
C LYS A 283 22.23 7.44 -36.85
N THR A 284 21.46 7.19 -35.79
CA THR A 284 21.95 6.95 -34.44
C THR A 284 21.32 5.69 -33.87
N ILE A 285 22.18 4.80 -33.37
CA ILE A 285 21.82 3.56 -32.70
C ILE A 285 21.49 3.86 -31.25
N TYR A 286 20.31 3.44 -30.82
CA TYR A 286 19.81 3.64 -29.46
C TYR A 286 19.56 2.31 -28.75
N GLY A 287 19.89 2.30 -27.47
CA GLY A 287 19.60 1.24 -26.52
C GLY A 287 19.11 1.86 -25.22
N VAL A 288 17.90 1.48 -24.81
CA VAL A 288 17.28 1.96 -23.57
C VAL A 288 16.92 0.77 -22.72
N ILE A 289 17.31 0.79 -21.45
CA ILE A 289 16.83 -0.17 -20.46
C ILE A 289 15.62 0.46 -19.75
N SER A 290 14.51 -0.26 -19.72
CA SER A 290 13.26 0.15 -19.06
C SER A 290 12.56 -1.05 -18.41
N THR A 291 11.33 -0.86 -17.95
CA THR A 291 10.48 -1.92 -17.40
C THR A 291 9.86 -2.79 -18.49
N ALA A 292 9.42 -4.00 -18.12
CA ALA A 292 8.85 -4.97 -19.06
C ALA A 292 7.47 -4.55 -19.63
N ASP A 293 6.76 -3.67 -18.93
CA ASP A 293 5.47 -3.09 -19.34
C ASP A 293 5.63 -1.85 -20.24
N ASP A 294 6.86 -1.44 -20.56
CA ASP A 294 7.12 -0.32 -21.47
C ASP A 294 7.06 -0.74 -22.95
N ASN A 295 6.96 0.24 -23.84
CA ASN A 295 6.79 0.04 -25.27
C ASN A 295 7.89 0.75 -26.07
N LYS A 296 8.38 0.07 -27.11
CA LYS A 296 9.42 0.57 -28.00
C LYS A 296 9.06 1.92 -28.65
N ASN A 297 7.81 2.10 -29.07
CA ASN A 297 7.40 3.34 -29.73
C ASN A 297 7.41 4.52 -28.75
N ASP A 298 6.89 4.32 -27.54
CA ASP A 298 6.87 5.38 -26.51
C ASP A 298 8.27 5.76 -26.03
N ILE A 299 9.19 4.79 -25.99
CA ILE A 299 10.61 5.03 -25.72
C ILE A 299 11.24 5.86 -26.85
N ARG A 300 10.95 5.53 -28.11
CA ARG A 300 11.46 6.28 -29.26
C ARG A 300 10.98 7.74 -29.21
N ASP A 301 9.70 7.95 -28.97
CA ASP A 301 9.12 9.30 -28.86
C ASP A 301 9.72 10.09 -27.70
N TRP A 302 10.01 9.43 -26.59
CA TRP A 302 10.69 10.02 -25.44
C TRP A 302 12.11 10.50 -25.77
N ILE A 303 12.90 9.70 -26.49
CA ILE A 303 14.21 10.14 -26.97
C ILE A 303 14.08 11.32 -27.95
N LEU A 304 13.15 11.23 -28.91
CA LEU A 304 12.98 12.27 -29.94
C LEU A 304 12.50 13.62 -29.38
N LYS A 305 11.78 13.60 -28.26
CA LYS A 305 11.41 14.81 -27.50
C LYS A 305 12.56 15.40 -26.67
N GLY A 306 13.76 14.82 -26.74
CA GLY A 306 14.96 15.31 -26.06
C GLY A 306 15.06 14.90 -24.59
N ALA A 307 14.19 14.01 -24.10
CA ALA A 307 14.28 13.53 -22.73
C ALA A 307 15.42 12.50 -22.61
N ARG A 308 16.34 12.74 -21.66
CA ARG A 308 17.51 11.88 -21.42
C ARG A 308 17.65 11.60 -19.93
N ASN A 309 17.76 10.33 -19.60
CA ASN A 309 18.20 9.87 -18.29
C ASN A 309 19.42 8.97 -18.52
N GLU A 310 20.58 9.42 -18.04
CA GLU A 310 21.81 8.65 -18.10
C GLU A 310 22.00 7.92 -16.74
N PRO A 311 22.58 6.71 -16.72
CA PRO A 311 23.04 6.09 -15.49
C PRO A 311 24.20 6.92 -14.91
N ASP A 312 24.21 7.08 -13.59
CA ASP A 312 25.30 7.76 -12.86
C ASP A 312 26.57 6.89 -12.82
#